data_AF-A0A497BNC5-F1
#
_entry.id   AF-A0A497BNC5-F1
#
_cell.length_a   1.000
_cell.length_b   1.000
_cell.length_c   1.000
_cell.angle_alpha   90.00
_cell.angle_beta   90.00
_cell.angle_gamma   90.00
#
_symmetry.space_group_name_H-M   'P 1'
#
loop_
_entity.id
_entity.type
_entity.pdbx_description
1 polymer ?
#
loop_
_entity_poly.entity_id
_entity_poly.type
_entity_poly.pdbx_seq_one_letter_code
_entity_poly.pdbx_strand_id
1 'polypeptide(L)'
;MKREAGNKDELRPEYDLTQLLKEGVPGKYAQRYEEGINLVLLAPDVASAFPNEEAVNEALRAVIRLANIPTVRAQTWSQRRR
;
A
#
# COMPACT_ATOMS: atom_id res chain seq x y z
N MET A 1 -41.62 -21.08 -5.63
CA MET A 1 -40.23 -21.60 -5.71
C MET A 1 -39.34 -20.65 -4.93
N LYS A 2 -38.74 -21.14 -3.84
CA LYS A 2 -37.90 -20.35 -2.91
C LYS A 2 -36.62 -19.92 -3.63
N ARG A 3 -36.29 -18.63 -3.61
CA ARG A 3 -34.98 -18.13 -4.01
C ARG A 3 -34.05 -18.35 -2.84
N GLU A 4 -33.17 -19.33 -2.96
CA GLU A 4 -32.08 -19.52 -2.00
C GLU A 4 -31.08 -18.41 -2.25
N ALA A 5 -31.03 -17.44 -1.33
CA ALA A 5 -29.98 -16.45 -1.31
C ALA A 5 -28.70 -17.20 -0.91
N GLY A 6 -27.99 -17.71 -1.92
CA GLY A 6 -26.68 -18.32 -1.76
C GLY A 6 -25.81 -17.39 -0.93
N ASN A 7 -25.27 -17.95 0.13
CA ASN A 7 -24.33 -17.30 1.03
C ASN A 7 -23.25 -16.61 0.17
N LYS A 8 -23.24 -15.27 0.14
CA LYS A 8 -22.38 -14.49 -0.78
C LYS A 8 -20.88 -14.69 -0.54
N ASP A 9 -20.54 -15.35 0.56
CA ASP A 9 -19.19 -15.70 0.99
C ASP A 9 -18.73 -17.08 0.47
N GLU A 10 -19.62 -17.84 -0.19
CA GLU A 10 -19.26 -19.12 -0.78
C GLU A 10 -18.64 -18.95 -2.16
N LEU A 11 -17.48 -19.57 -2.35
CA LEU A 11 -16.85 -19.67 -3.66
C LEU A 11 -17.76 -20.42 -4.63
N ARG A 12 -17.78 -19.98 -5.88
CA ARG A 12 -18.54 -20.68 -6.89
C ARG A 12 -18.00 -22.12 -7.04
N PRO A 13 -18.87 -23.10 -7.36
CA PRO A 13 -18.46 -24.51 -7.48
C PRO A 13 -17.32 -24.74 -8.48
N GLU A 14 -17.13 -23.86 -9.47
CA GLU A 14 -16.05 -23.96 -10.46
C GLU A 14 -14.67 -23.53 -9.92
N TYR A 15 -14.61 -22.89 -8.73
CA TYR A 15 -13.36 -22.45 -8.11
C TYR A 15 -12.92 -23.42 -7.00
N ASP A 16 -12.10 -24.40 -7.38
CA ASP A 16 -11.40 -25.26 -6.42
C ASP A 16 -10.04 -24.63 -6.03
N LEU A 17 -9.97 -23.99 -4.87
CA LEU A 17 -8.73 -23.38 -4.37
C LEU A 17 -7.58 -24.38 -4.21
N THR A 18 -7.87 -25.67 -3.96
CA THR A 18 -6.82 -26.69 -3.82
C THR A 18 -6.09 -26.93 -5.13
N GLN A 19 -6.79 -26.79 -6.26
CA GLN A 19 -6.21 -26.86 -7.60
C GLN A 19 -5.58 -25.52 -8.00
N LEU A 20 -6.28 -24.41 -7.75
CA LEU A 20 -5.85 -23.08 -8.19
C LEU A 20 -4.61 -22.58 -7.45
N LEU A 21 -4.43 -22.96 -6.19
CA LEU A 21 -3.29 -22.54 -5.35
C LEU A 21 -2.22 -23.63 -5.22
N LYS A 22 -2.32 -24.72 -5.99
CA LYS A 22 -1.34 -25.83 -5.97
C LYS A 22 0.09 -25.37 -6.25
N GLU A 23 0.24 -24.37 -7.12
CA GLU A 23 1.52 -23.71 -7.44
C GLU A 23 1.66 -22.33 -6.79
N GLY A 24 0.71 -21.96 -5.93
CA GLY A 24 0.69 -20.70 -5.22
C GLY A 24 1.84 -20.63 -4.22
N VAL A 25 2.71 -19.63 -4.38
CA VAL A 25 3.79 -19.36 -3.42
C VAL A 25 3.30 -18.35 -2.37
N PRO A 26 3.25 -18.72 -1.08
CA PRO A 26 2.94 -17.76 -0.02
C PRO A 26 3.92 -16.59 -0.05
N GLY A 27 3.41 -15.36 0.07
CA GLY A 27 4.27 -14.18 0.13
C GLY A 27 5.01 -13.84 -1.17
N LYS A 28 4.55 -14.32 -2.34
CA LYS A 28 5.13 -14.00 -3.67
C LYS A 28 5.40 -12.50 -3.90
N TYR A 29 4.61 -11.63 -3.26
CA TYR A 29 4.76 -10.17 -3.34
C TYR A 29 5.08 -9.53 -1.98
N ALA A 30 5.34 -10.31 -0.93
CA ALA A 30 5.61 -9.81 0.42
C ALA A 30 6.83 -8.87 0.40
N GLN A 31 7.89 -9.23 -0.33
CA GLN A 31 9.08 -8.40 -0.48
C GLN A 31 8.79 -7.05 -1.15
N ARG A 32 7.87 -6.98 -2.13
CA ARG A 32 7.45 -5.71 -2.76
C ARG A 32 6.62 -4.85 -1.82
N TYR A 33 5.93 -5.48 -0.88
CA TYR A 33 5.19 -4.78 0.16
C TYR A 33 6.13 -4.25 1.26
N GLU A 34 7.22 -4.97 1.54
CA GLU A 34 8.29 -4.56 2.46
C GLU A 34 9.09 -3.34 1.98
N GLU A 35 9.12 -3.08 0.67
CA GLU A 35 9.65 -1.82 0.10
C GLU A 35 8.85 -0.58 0.57
N GLY A 36 7.69 -0.79 1.21
CA GLY A 36 7.09 0.14 2.16
C GLY A 36 6.63 1.45 1.51
N ILE A 37 5.45 1.44 0.90
CA ILE A 37 4.78 2.69 0.54
C ILE A 37 4.20 3.27 1.84
N ASN A 38 4.88 4.25 2.43
CA ASN A 38 4.33 5.00 3.57
C ASN A 38 3.30 6.01 3.05
N LEU A 39 2.02 5.62 3.08
CA LEU A 39 0.92 6.48 2.65
C LEU A 39 0.59 7.50 3.73
N VAL A 40 0.62 8.78 3.36
CA VAL A 40 0.21 9.89 4.22
C VAL A 40 -1.04 10.52 3.61
N LEU A 41 -2.13 10.56 4.39
CA LEU A 41 -3.37 11.20 3.98
C LEU A 41 -3.21 12.73 4.03
N LEU A 42 -3.44 13.40 2.91
CA LEU A 42 -3.48 14.86 2.83
C LEU A 42 -4.83 15.40 3.31
N ALA A 43 -4.80 16.61 3.88
CA ALA A 43 -6.02 17.35 4.13
C ALA A 43 -6.73 17.72 2.80
N PRO A 44 -8.08 17.81 2.76
CA PRO A 44 -8.83 18.00 1.51
C PRO A 44 -8.45 19.25 0.71
N ASP A 45 -8.15 20.34 1.42
CA ASP A 45 -7.68 21.60 0.83
C ASP A 45 -6.31 21.43 0.17
N VAL A 46 -5.36 20.76 0.84
CA VAL A 46 -4.03 20.46 0.27
C VAL A 46 -4.15 19.53 -0.93
N ALA A 47 -4.97 18.48 -0.83
CA ALA A 47 -5.22 17.56 -1.93
C ALA A 47 -5.84 18.26 -3.15
N SER A 48 -6.69 19.28 -2.95
CA SER A 48 -7.26 20.06 -4.05
C SER A 48 -6.26 20.96 -4.76
N ALA A 49 -5.15 21.32 -4.09
CA ALA A 49 -4.13 22.21 -4.64
C ALA A 49 -3.12 21.49 -5.55
N PHE A 50 -3.01 20.16 -5.45
CA PHE A 50 -2.03 19.37 -6.21
C PHE A 50 -2.69 18.28 -7.06
N PRO A 51 -2.29 18.12 -8.33
CA PRO A 51 -2.91 17.16 -9.24
C PRO A 51 -2.48 15.71 -8.99
N ASN A 52 -1.30 15.47 -8.41
CA ASN A 52 -0.74 14.13 -8.17
C ASN A 52 0.34 14.11 -7.07
N GLU A 53 0.80 12.91 -6.72
CA GLU A 53 1.83 12.68 -5.70
C GLU A 53 3.20 13.26 -6.08
N GLU A 54 3.54 13.28 -7.37
CA GLU A 54 4.81 13.84 -7.85
C GLU A 54 4.88 15.34 -7.56
N ALA A 55 3.79 16.08 -7.83
CA ALA A 55 3.72 17.52 -7.58
C ALA A 55 3.81 17.86 -6.08
N VAL A 56 3.17 17.07 -5.22
CA VAL A 56 3.26 17.21 -3.75
C VAL A 56 4.69 16.98 -3.29
N ASN A 57 5.32 15.89 -3.75
CA ASN A 57 6.66 15.50 -3.32
C ASN A 57 7.72 16.52 -3.77
N GLU A 58 7.62 17.06 -4.98
CA GLU A 58 8.52 18.11 -5.46
C GLU A 58 8.40 19.40 -4.63
N ALA A 59 7.17 19.82 -4.30
CA ALA A 59 6.94 20.97 -3.44
C ALA A 59 7.55 20.77 -2.04
N LEU A 60 7.30 19.62 -1.41
CA LEU A 60 7.86 19.31 -0.08
C LEU A 60 9.40 19.23 -0.10
N ARG A 61 10.00 18.68 -1.15
CA ARG A 61 11.47 18.68 -1.33
C ARG A 61 12.03 20.09 -1.41
N ALA A 62 11.35 21.01 -2.11
CA ALA A 62 11.76 22.40 -2.17
C ALA A 62 11.69 23.07 -0.78
N VAL A 63 10.64 22.82 -0.02
CA VAL A 63 10.50 23.32 1.37
C VAL A 63 11.63 22.80 2.27
N ILE A 64 11.96 21.51 2.20
CA ILE A 64 13.06 20.92 2.98
C ILE A 64 14.38 21.63 2.69
N ARG A 65 14.67 21.92 1.41
CA ARG A 65 15.88 22.65 0.99
C ARG A 65 15.89 24.10 1.47
N LEU A 66 14.76 24.80 1.36
CA LEU A 66 14.64 26.22 1.72
C LEU A 66 14.71 26.44 3.23
N ALA A 67 14.04 25.58 4.01
CA ALA A 67 13.94 25.71 5.45
C ALA A 67 15.08 24.98 6.20
N ASN A 68 16.05 24.38 5.49
CA ASN A 68 17.14 23.58 6.07
C ASN A 68 16.63 22.57 7.11
N ILE A 69 15.49 21.93 6.81
CA ILE A 69 14.88 20.97 7.72
C ILE A 69 15.85 19.80 7.85
N PRO A 70 16.29 19.43 9.06
CA PRO A 70 17.18 18.30 9.24
C PRO A 70 16.45 17.06 8.76
N THR A 71 16.94 16.46 7.67
CA THR A 71 16.45 15.17 7.25
C THR A 71 16.86 14.18 8.33
N VAL A 72 15.86 13.60 9.00
CA VAL A 72 16.13 12.44 9.85
C VAL A 72 16.70 11.39 8.90
N ARG A 73 18.02 11.15 8.98
CA ARG A 73 18.64 10.02 8.27
C ARG A 73 17.74 8.84 8.57
N ALA A 74 17.25 8.16 7.53
CA ALA A 74 16.55 6.90 7.70
C ALA A 74 17.46 6.02 8.55
N GLN A 75 17.17 5.98 9.86
CA GLN A 75 17.89 5.18 10.81
C GLN A 75 17.51 3.77 10.39
N THR A 76 18.39 3.16 9.61
CA THR A 76 18.65 1.73 9.55
C THR A 76 17.48 0.90 10.07
N TRP A 77 16.52 0.65 9.19
CA TRP A 77 15.53 -0.42 9.34
C TRP A 77 16.17 -1.81 9.50
N SER A 78 17.49 -1.90 9.60
CA SER A 78 18.26 -3.09 9.95
C SER A 78 18.32 -3.41 11.45
N GLN A 79 17.91 -2.52 12.37
CA GLN A 79 18.07 -2.75 13.82
C GLN A 79 16.80 -3.17 14.59
N ARG A 80 15.63 -3.14 13.97
CA ARG A 80 14.37 -3.64 14.57
C ARG A 80 14.00 -5.02 14.00
N ARG A 81 15.02 -5.87 13.86
CA ARG A 81 14.90 -7.30 13.56
C ARG A 81 15.33 -8.08 14.80
N ARG A 82 14.39 -8.31 15.72
CA ARG A 82 14.40 -9.41 16.70
C ARG A 82 12.97 -9.83 16.94
#